data_AF-A0A194QYB9-F1
#
_entry.id   AF-A0A194QYB9-F1
#
_cell.length_a   1.000
_cell.length_b   1.000
_cell.length_c   1.000
_cell.angle_alpha   90.00
_cell.angle_beta   90.00
_cell.angle_gamma   90.00
#
_symmetry.space_group_name_H-M   'P 1'
#
loop_
_entity.id
_entity.type
_entity.pdbx_description
1 polymer ?
#
loop_
_entity_poly.entity_id
_entity_poly.type
_entity_poly.pdbx_seq_one_letter_code
_entity_poly.pdbx_strand_id
1 'polypeptide(L)' 'IEWRPRKRTKRVGRSPSTWTDEIVSTAGSHWMRKAEDRVLWMALGKAYAQQWADKGR' A
#
# COMPACT_ATOMS: atom_id res chain seq x y z
N ILE A 1 -4.42 15.26 -4.90
CA ILE A 1 -3.39 14.22 -5.08
C ILE A 1 -3.15 14.08 -6.58
N GLU A 2 -1.94 14.37 -7.05
CA GLU A 2 -1.58 14.35 -8.48
C GLU A 2 -1.00 12.98 -8.84
N TRP A 3 -1.61 12.28 -9.80
CA TRP A 3 -1.17 10.95 -10.24
C TRP A 3 0.06 11.04 -11.16
N ARG A 4 1.07 10.18 -10.98
CA ARG A 4 2.32 10.20 -11.78
C ARG A 4 2.68 8.85 -12.39
N PRO A 5 3.12 8.80 -13.66
CA PRO A 5 3.38 7.57 -14.39
C PRO A 5 4.70 6.88 -13.98
N ARG A 6 4.67 5.53 -14.02
CA ARG A 6 5.71 4.60 -13.53
C ARG A 6 7.07 4.66 -14.26
N LYS A 7 7.11 5.18 -15.49
CA LYS A 7 8.30 5.13 -16.36
C LYS A 7 8.92 6.52 -16.57
N ARG A 8 9.60 7.05 -15.56
CA ARG A 8 10.45 8.23 -15.74
C ARG A 8 11.90 7.91 -15.37
N THR A 9 12.80 8.13 -16.31
CA THR A 9 14.25 8.00 -16.10
C THR A 9 14.69 8.98 -15.01
N LYS A 10 15.41 8.46 -14.01
CA LYS A 10 15.79 9.19 -12.79
C LYS A 10 16.89 10.22 -13.09
N ARG A 11 16.77 11.44 -12.57
CA ARG A 11 17.91 12.36 -12.45
C ARG A 11 18.70 11.97 -11.20
N VAL A 12 20.03 12.06 -11.27
CA VAL A 12 20.98 11.66 -10.21
C VAL A 12 20.76 12.54 -8.97
N GLY A 13 20.46 11.91 -7.83
CA GLY A 13 20.12 12.52 -6.53
C GLY A 13 19.27 11.57 -5.66
N ARG A 14 19.01 11.92 -4.39
CA ARG A 14 18.15 11.11 -3.50
C ARG A 14 16.75 11.06 -4.13
N SER A 15 16.34 9.88 -4.59
CA SER A 15 15.05 9.73 -5.26
C SER A 15 13.93 10.15 -4.30
N PRO A 16 12.93 10.92 -4.76
CA PRO A 16 11.69 11.12 -4.00
C PRO A 16 11.13 9.76 -3.60
N SER A 17 10.69 9.62 -2.34
CA SER A 17 10.13 8.36 -1.82
C SER A 17 9.16 7.79 -2.84
N THR A 18 9.48 6.62 -3.35
CA THR A 18 8.59 5.95 -4.29
C THR A 18 7.42 5.38 -3.52
N TRP A 19 6.29 5.13 -4.20
CA TRP A 19 5.15 4.42 -3.62
C TRP A 19 5.58 3.10 -2.94
N THR A 20 6.58 2.42 -3.49
CA THR A 20 7.17 1.23 -2.88
C THR A 20 7.88 1.53 -1.57
N ASP A 21 8.65 2.62 -1.49
CA ASP A 21 9.32 3.05 -0.26
C ASP A 21 8.31 3.44 0.83
N GLU A 22 7.20 4.07 0.44
CA GLU A 22 6.09 4.42 1.36
C GLU A 22 5.38 3.16 1.89
N ILE A 23 5.15 2.16 1.03
CA ILE A 23 4.61 0.87 1.46
C ILE A 23 5.58 0.15 2.39
N VAL A 24 6.88 0.12 2.07
CA VAL A 24 7.90 -0.50 2.93
C VAL A 24 7.98 0.21 4.28
N SER A 25 7.89 1.54 4.30
CA SER A 25 7.85 2.34 5.54
C SER A 25 6.63 2.00 6.40
N THR A 26 5.47 1.81 5.77
CA THR A 26 4.19 1.60 6.50
C THR A 26 3.97 0.14 6.90
N ALA A 27 4.27 -0.81 6.00
CA ALA A 27 3.95 -2.23 6.15
C ALA A 27 5.17 -3.13 6.42
N GLY A 28 6.38 -2.55 6.36
CA GLY A 28 7.67 -3.24 6.52
C GLY A 28 8.18 -3.86 5.22
N SER A 29 9.44 -4.32 5.22
CA SER A 29 10.09 -4.93 4.05
C SER A 29 9.42 -6.21 3.57
N HIS A 30 8.67 -6.90 4.44
CA HIS A 30 7.95 -8.14 4.11
C HIS A 30 6.54 -7.87 3.56
N TRP A 31 6.21 -6.63 3.19
CA TRP A 31 4.88 -6.24 2.71
C TRP A 31 4.42 -7.09 1.52
N MET A 32 5.32 -7.49 0.61
CA MET A 32 4.96 -8.33 -0.54
C MET A 32 4.52 -9.73 -0.11
N ARG A 33 5.20 -10.34 0.86
CA ARG A 33 4.85 -11.67 1.38
C ARG A 33 3.57 -11.65 2.19
N LYS A 34 3.39 -10.61 3.01
CA LYS A 34 2.10 -10.34 3.65
C LYS A 34 1.02 -10.08 2.59
N ALA A 35 1.40 -9.50 1.46
CA ALA A 35 0.47 -9.19 0.40
C ALA A 35 0.05 -10.43 -0.42
N GLU A 36 0.90 -11.43 -0.49
CA GLU A 36 0.60 -12.72 -1.11
C GLU A 36 -0.30 -13.60 -0.23
N ASP A 37 -0.34 -13.36 1.09
CA ASP A 37 -1.27 -14.03 1.99
C ASP A 37 -2.71 -13.54 1.72
N ARG A 38 -3.34 -14.19 0.73
CA ARG A 38 -4.71 -13.91 0.30
C ARG A 38 -5.74 -14.14 1.39
N VAL A 39 -5.45 -15.01 2.37
CA VAL A 39 -6.35 -15.30 3.49
C VAL A 39 -6.34 -14.11 4.45
N LEU A 40 -5.15 -13.62 4.81
CA LEU A 40 -4.99 -12.43 5.64
C LEU A 40 -5.63 -11.20 4.98
N TRP A 41 -5.45 -11.01 3.67
CA TRP A 41 -6.10 -9.92 2.95
C TRP A 41 -7.61 -10.02 2.92
N MET A 42 -8.17 -11.21 2.70
CA MET A 42 -9.63 -11.39 2.74
C MET A 42 -10.18 -11.09 4.13
N ALA A 43 -9.49 -11.50 5.20
CA ALA A 43 -9.90 -11.21 6.56
C ALA A 43 -9.84 -9.71 6.87
N LEU A 44 -8.74 -9.04 6.51
CA LEU A 44 -8.59 -7.59 6.67
C LEU A 44 -9.60 -6.81 5.84
N GLY A 45 -9.87 -7.24 4.60
CA GLY A 45 -10.87 -6.62 3.73
C GLY A 45 -12.29 -6.75 4.29
N LYS A 46 -12.65 -7.92 4.84
CA LYS A 46 -13.94 -8.13 5.53
C LYS A 46 -14.05 -7.24 6.78
N ALA A 47 -13.01 -7.18 7.60
CA ALA A 47 -12.98 -6.33 8.79
C ALA A 47 -13.11 -4.84 8.43
N TYR A 48 -12.43 -4.39 7.38
CA TYR A 48 -12.53 -3.01 6.90
C TYR A 48 -13.92 -2.68 6.34
N ALA A 49 -14.51 -3.58 5.54
CA ALA A 49 -15.87 -3.41 5.04
C ALA A 49 -16.91 -3.37 6.17
N GLN A 50 -16.74 -4.23 7.19
CA GLN A 50 -17.58 -4.24 8.37
C GLN A 50 -17.45 -2.94 9.17
N GLN A 51 -16.22 -2.49 9.43
CA GLN A 51 -15.96 -1.21 10.10
C GLN A 51 -16.59 -0.03 9.34
N TRP A 52 -16.54 -0.04 8.01
CA TRP A 52 -17.17 0.99 7.18
C TRP A 52 -18.69 0.95 7.24
N ALA A 53 -19.29 -0.24 7.24
CA ALA A 53 -20.73 -0.42 7.38
C ALA A 53 -21.22 0.07 8.76
N ASP A 54 -20.46 -0.22 9.82
CA ASP A 54 -20.79 0.20 11.19
C ASP A 54 -20.60 1.71 11.39
N LYS A 55 -19.64 2.32 10.68
CA LYS A 55 -19.37 3.77 10.73
C LYS A 55 -20.37 4.59 9.90
N GLY A 56 -21.12 3.94 9.00
CA GLY A 56 -22.15 4.56 8.17
C GLY A 56 -23.58 4.53 8.76
N ARG A 57 -23.74 3.97 9.97
CA ARG A 57 -24.98 3.97 10.76
C ARG A 57 -24.91 5.04 11.85
#